data_AF-A0A6P6LRS5-F1
#
_entry.id   AF-A0A6P6LRS5-F1
#
_cell.length_a   1.000
_cell.length_b   1.000
_cell.length_c   1.000
_cell.angle_alpha   90.00
_cell.angle_beta   90.00
_cell.angle_gamma   90.00
#
_symmetry.space_group_name_H-M   'P 1'
#
loop_
_entity.id
_entity.type
_entity.pdbx_description
1 polymer ?
#
loop_
_entity_poly.entity_id
_entity_poly.type
_entity_poly.pdbx_seq_one_letter_code
_entity_poly.pdbx_strand_id
1 'polypeptide(L)'
;MSVFWQLSDTQRTVHSFSQSRDQLIEQEERFSNRTSLFPDQLPAGNASLLLRRVRVSDEGSYTCFVRVQTYGRGAMLMQVAAPFSKPLVTWGQESALKPGDAVALSCEAYGGYPEAQVLWQDGAGRNLTDNITISQVANEKGLFSVKSVLTVILEPNSTYSCRLIHPLLGEEGQASVTISGQALGFPPLALWLTVALAVCLLALLVALTVVCRRKIRESCEEMRAEEEAKELEEAKELEEAKSSAATPLKS
;
A
#
# COMPACT_ATOMS: atom_id res chain seq x y z
N MET A 1 -63.40 -1.18 6.78
CA MET A 1 -61.97 -1.23 7.15
C MET A 1 -61.27 -0.02 6.57
N SER A 2 -60.32 0.56 7.32
CA SER A 2 -59.41 1.59 6.82
C SER A 2 -57.98 1.28 7.25
N VAL A 3 -57.02 1.61 6.38
CA VAL A 3 -55.59 1.48 6.63
C VAL A 3 -54.94 2.83 6.35
N PHE A 4 -54.07 3.26 7.24
CA PHE A 4 -53.40 4.55 7.16
C PHE A 4 -51.93 4.41 7.53
N TRP A 5 -51.06 4.80 6.61
CA TRP A 5 -49.61 4.85 6.80
C TRP A 5 -49.18 6.30 6.89
N GLN A 6 -48.38 6.63 7.91
CA GLN A 6 -47.77 7.94 8.07
C GLN A 6 -46.31 7.82 8.50
N LEU A 7 -45.55 8.88 8.30
CA LEU A 7 -44.26 9.05 8.96
C LEU A 7 -44.46 9.21 10.47
N SER A 8 -43.65 8.53 11.27
CA SER A 8 -43.80 8.56 12.73
C SER A 8 -43.44 9.91 13.34
N ASP A 9 -42.48 10.63 12.74
CA ASP A 9 -41.90 11.87 13.24
C ASP A 9 -42.73 13.12 12.89
N THR A 10 -43.11 13.24 11.63
CA THR A 10 -43.79 14.41 11.06
C THR A 10 -45.29 14.20 10.89
N GLN A 11 -45.77 12.97 11.09
CA GLN A 11 -47.18 12.57 10.90
C GLN A 11 -47.70 12.83 9.48
N ARG A 12 -46.81 13.04 8.50
CA ARG A 12 -47.18 13.20 7.09
C ARG A 12 -47.75 11.90 6.54
N THR A 13 -48.85 12.01 5.80
CA THR A 13 -49.54 10.88 5.20
C THR A 13 -48.69 10.27 4.10
N VAL A 14 -48.38 8.98 4.25
CA VAL A 14 -47.65 8.17 3.26
C VAL A 14 -48.64 7.49 2.33
N HIS A 15 -49.69 6.89 2.87
CA HIS A 15 -50.74 6.23 2.09
C HIS A 15 -52.01 6.05 2.92
N SER A 16 -53.18 6.20 2.32
CA SER A 16 -54.46 6.03 3.00
C SER A 16 -55.40 5.20 2.15
N PHE A 17 -56.13 4.28 2.77
CA PHE A 17 -57.10 3.40 2.13
C PHE A 17 -58.36 3.31 2.98
N SER A 18 -59.51 3.62 2.40
CA SER A 18 -60.81 3.47 3.05
C SER A 18 -61.92 3.36 2.02
N GLN A 19 -63.09 2.87 2.43
CA GLN A 19 -64.22 2.66 1.50
C GLN A 19 -63.83 1.81 0.27
N SER A 20 -62.95 0.82 0.49
CA SER A 20 -62.46 -0.11 -0.54
C SER A 20 -61.69 0.55 -1.69
N ARG A 21 -61.07 1.71 -1.46
CA ARG A 21 -60.27 2.44 -2.45
C ARG A 21 -59.17 3.28 -1.79
N ASP A 22 -58.14 3.62 -2.56
CA ASP A 22 -57.08 4.53 -2.13
C ASP A 22 -57.63 5.96 -1.94
N GLN A 23 -57.17 6.65 -0.89
CA GLN A 23 -57.53 8.02 -0.51
C GLN A 23 -56.28 8.91 -0.52
N LEU A 24 -55.80 9.29 -1.70
CA LEU A 24 -54.47 9.90 -1.86
C LEU A 24 -54.47 11.44 -1.85
N ILE A 25 -55.58 12.09 -1.53
CA ILE A 25 -55.71 13.57 -1.57
C ILE A 25 -54.73 14.24 -0.60
N GLU A 26 -54.58 13.70 0.60
CA GLU A 26 -53.67 14.23 1.63
C GLU A 26 -52.28 13.59 1.60
N GLN A 27 -51.99 12.76 0.59
CA GLN A 27 -50.69 12.10 0.48
C GLN A 27 -49.58 13.13 0.30
N GLU A 28 -48.50 12.99 1.07
CA GLU A 28 -47.32 13.83 0.88
C GLU A 28 -46.71 13.59 -0.51
N GLU A 29 -46.42 14.68 -1.21
CA GLU A 29 -46.06 14.68 -2.63
C GLU A 29 -44.92 13.70 -2.99
N ARG A 30 -43.94 13.55 -2.11
CA ARG A 30 -42.79 12.65 -2.32
C ARG A 30 -43.17 11.17 -2.45
N PHE A 31 -44.35 10.77 -2.00
CA PHE A 31 -44.89 9.40 -2.09
C PHE A 31 -45.85 9.19 -3.27
N SER A 32 -46.23 10.27 -3.95
CA SER A 32 -47.15 10.22 -5.09
C SER A 32 -46.68 9.24 -6.16
N ASN A 33 -47.60 8.39 -6.63
CA ASN A 33 -47.35 7.35 -7.65
C ASN A 33 -46.25 6.34 -7.29
N ARG A 34 -45.91 6.20 -6.01
CA ARG A 34 -44.89 5.27 -5.52
C ARG A 34 -45.43 4.25 -4.52
N THR A 35 -46.55 4.56 -3.86
CA THR A 35 -47.14 3.70 -2.83
C THR A 35 -48.31 2.87 -3.35
N SER A 36 -48.49 1.66 -2.83
CA SER A 36 -49.74 0.90 -2.95
C SER A 36 -49.90 -0.08 -1.79
N LEU A 37 -51.13 -0.44 -1.43
CA LEU A 37 -51.42 -1.59 -0.57
C LEU A 37 -51.65 -2.85 -1.41
N PHE A 38 -51.98 -3.96 -0.73
CA PHE A 38 -52.41 -5.23 -1.32
C PHE A 38 -53.88 -5.48 -0.96
N PRO A 39 -54.86 -4.88 -1.68
CA PRO A 39 -56.27 -4.92 -1.30
C PRO A 39 -56.85 -6.33 -1.15
N ASP A 40 -56.38 -7.26 -1.98
CA ASP A 40 -56.70 -8.68 -1.98
C ASP A 40 -56.22 -9.41 -0.71
N GLN A 41 -55.18 -8.90 -0.05
CA GLN A 41 -54.59 -9.50 1.16
C GLN A 41 -55.02 -8.81 2.46
N LEU A 42 -55.72 -7.67 2.38
CA LEU A 42 -56.28 -6.97 3.54
C LEU A 42 -57.22 -7.85 4.39
N PRO A 43 -58.12 -8.68 3.84
CA PRO A 43 -58.99 -9.55 4.64
C PRO A 43 -58.21 -10.61 5.43
N ALA A 44 -57.03 -10.99 4.96
CA ALA A 44 -56.11 -11.91 5.65
C ALA A 44 -55.22 -11.18 6.69
N GLY A 45 -55.41 -9.87 6.88
CA GLY A 45 -54.68 -9.05 7.85
C GLY A 45 -53.38 -8.45 7.32
N ASN A 46 -53.07 -8.61 6.03
CA ASN A 46 -51.85 -8.01 5.46
C ASN A 46 -52.09 -6.55 5.06
N ALA A 47 -51.71 -5.62 5.93
CA ALA A 47 -51.76 -4.17 5.69
C ALA A 47 -50.41 -3.57 5.21
N SER A 48 -49.55 -4.38 4.61
CA SER A 48 -48.21 -3.95 4.14
C SER A 48 -48.28 -2.88 3.05
N LEU A 49 -47.34 -1.95 3.11
CA LEU A 49 -47.16 -0.89 2.13
C LEU A 49 -46.07 -1.27 1.13
N LEU A 50 -46.39 -1.24 -0.16
CA LEU A 50 -45.41 -1.30 -1.23
C LEU A 50 -44.96 0.12 -1.59
N LEU A 51 -43.68 0.44 -1.38
CA LEU A 51 -43.06 1.69 -1.82
C LEU A 51 -42.10 1.45 -2.99
N ARG A 52 -42.37 2.06 -4.14
CA ARG A 52 -41.60 1.91 -5.39
C ARG A 52 -40.54 3.00 -5.54
N ARG A 53 -39.45 2.65 -6.23
CA ARG A 53 -38.32 3.55 -6.55
C ARG A 53 -37.78 4.22 -5.27
N VAL A 54 -37.43 3.41 -4.27
CA VAL A 54 -36.94 3.86 -2.95
C VAL A 54 -35.75 4.83 -3.12
N ARG A 55 -35.71 5.85 -2.28
CA ARG A 55 -34.70 6.90 -2.21
C ARG A 55 -34.13 6.95 -0.80
N VAL A 56 -32.93 7.51 -0.65
CA VAL A 56 -32.31 7.73 0.67
C VAL A 56 -33.22 8.51 1.62
N SER A 57 -33.94 9.52 1.11
CA SER A 57 -34.88 10.32 1.90
C SER A 57 -36.16 9.59 2.33
N ASP A 58 -36.38 8.34 1.92
CA ASP A 58 -37.45 7.51 2.46
C ASP A 58 -37.03 6.73 3.71
N GLU A 59 -35.74 6.71 4.07
CA GLU A 59 -35.27 6.15 5.33
C GLU A 59 -35.93 6.84 6.51
N GLY A 60 -36.38 6.06 7.51
CA GLY A 60 -37.03 6.60 8.69
C GLY A 60 -38.05 5.68 9.32
N SER A 61 -38.74 6.20 10.33
CA SER A 61 -39.79 5.47 11.06
C SER A 61 -41.16 5.71 10.45
N TYR A 62 -41.92 4.62 10.26
CA TYR A 62 -43.27 4.64 9.71
C TYR A 62 -44.23 3.99 10.70
N THR A 63 -45.44 4.55 10.79
CA THR A 63 -46.52 4.00 11.60
C THR A 63 -47.70 3.63 10.72
N CYS A 64 -48.14 2.39 10.83
CA CYS A 64 -49.37 1.89 10.25
C CYS A 64 -50.49 1.91 11.29
N PHE A 65 -51.67 2.33 10.87
CA PHE A 65 -52.90 2.32 11.63
C PHE A 65 -53.97 1.57 10.86
N VAL A 66 -54.62 0.63 11.54
CA VAL A 66 -55.67 -0.21 10.95
C VAL A 66 -56.93 -0.06 11.80
N ARG A 67 -58.06 0.22 11.14
CA ARG A 67 -59.37 0.27 11.79
C ARG A 67 -60.33 -0.70 11.09
N VAL A 68 -60.79 -1.70 11.82
CA VAL A 68 -61.84 -2.63 11.35
C VAL A 68 -63.09 -2.43 12.19
N GLN A 69 -63.04 -2.90 13.44
CA GLN A 69 -64.01 -2.59 14.51
C GLN A 69 -63.31 -1.82 15.64
N THR A 70 -62.13 -2.31 16.03
CA THR A 70 -61.19 -1.64 16.93
C THR A 70 -60.04 -0.98 16.15
N TYR A 71 -59.25 -0.18 16.86
CA TYR A 71 -58.06 0.49 16.32
C TYR A 71 -56.79 -0.27 16.69
N GLY A 72 -55.97 -0.58 15.69
CA GLY A 72 -54.65 -1.17 15.86
C GLY A 72 -53.58 -0.25 15.27
N ARG A 73 -52.37 -0.31 15.82
CA ARG A 73 -51.21 0.40 15.28
C ARG A 73 -49.96 -0.46 15.34
N GLY A 74 -49.06 -0.25 14.38
CA GLY A 74 -47.73 -0.86 14.36
C GLY A 74 -46.71 0.16 13.85
N ALA A 75 -45.51 0.13 14.40
CA ALA A 75 -44.40 0.98 13.96
C ALA A 75 -43.31 0.10 13.32
N MET A 76 -42.64 0.62 12.30
CA MET A 76 -41.47 0.01 11.68
C MET A 76 -40.40 1.05 11.41
N LEU A 77 -39.15 0.59 11.42
CA LEU A 77 -38.01 1.38 10.96
C LEU A 77 -37.62 0.88 9.56
N MET A 78 -37.66 1.75 8.57
CA MET A 78 -37.18 1.49 7.23
C MET A 78 -35.73 1.97 7.12
N GLN A 79 -34.81 1.06 6.81
CA GLN A 79 -33.42 1.38 6.47
C GLN A 79 -33.23 1.24 4.95
N VAL A 80 -32.46 2.16 4.38
CA VAL A 80 -32.14 2.17 2.95
C VAL A 80 -30.67 1.82 2.78
N ALA A 81 -30.38 1.02 1.75
CA ALA A 81 -29.03 0.68 1.37
C ALA A 81 -28.87 0.81 -0.15
N ALA A 82 -27.71 1.29 -0.59
CA ALA A 82 -27.33 1.33 -1.99
C ALA A 82 -25.89 0.80 -2.13
N PRO A 83 -25.64 -0.17 -3.03
CA PRO A 83 -24.32 -0.71 -3.22
C PRO A 83 -23.37 0.34 -3.83
N PHE A 84 -22.11 0.30 -3.41
CA PHE A 84 -21.07 1.12 -4.03
C PHE A 84 -20.65 0.53 -5.38
N SER A 85 -20.15 1.38 -6.27
CA SER A 85 -19.40 0.92 -7.44
C SER A 85 -18.18 0.11 -7.00
N LYS A 86 -17.67 -0.77 -7.88
CA LYS A 86 -16.39 -1.44 -7.63
C LYS A 86 -15.31 -0.39 -7.37
N PRO A 87 -14.52 -0.52 -6.29
CA PRO A 87 -13.48 0.45 -5.98
C PRO A 87 -12.42 0.46 -7.08
N LEU A 88 -11.80 1.62 -7.29
CA LEU A 88 -10.68 1.80 -8.20
C LEU A 88 -9.49 2.34 -7.41
N VAL A 89 -8.34 1.66 -7.52
CA VAL A 89 -7.08 2.14 -6.95
C VAL A 89 -6.25 2.81 -8.03
N THR A 90 -5.90 4.07 -7.82
CA THR A 90 -5.04 4.89 -8.67
C THR A 90 -3.88 5.45 -7.88
N TRP A 91 -2.84 5.91 -8.58
CA TRP A 91 -1.69 6.58 -7.98
C TRP A 91 -1.20 7.65 -8.96
N GLY A 92 -0.66 8.75 -8.43
CA GLY A 92 -0.08 9.80 -9.26
C GLY A 92 1.13 9.28 -10.02
N GLN A 93 1.13 9.42 -11.35
CA GLN A 93 2.17 8.96 -12.26
C GLN A 93 2.92 10.17 -12.82
N GLU A 94 4.26 10.20 -12.75
CA GLU A 94 5.08 10.90 -13.78
C GLU A 94 6.60 10.61 -13.70
N SER A 95 7.13 9.89 -12.72
CA SER A 95 8.58 9.61 -12.67
C SER A 95 8.83 8.16 -12.29
N ALA A 96 9.97 7.62 -12.74
CA ALA A 96 10.39 6.27 -12.42
C ALA A 96 10.56 6.12 -10.90
N LEU A 97 9.49 5.69 -10.24
CA LEU A 97 9.45 5.47 -8.80
C LEU A 97 10.54 4.47 -8.42
N LYS A 98 11.35 4.86 -7.45
CA LYS A 98 12.39 4.02 -6.89
C LYS A 98 11.90 3.45 -5.56
N PRO A 99 12.38 2.25 -5.18
CA PRO A 99 12.22 1.79 -3.81
C PRO A 99 12.71 2.87 -2.84
N GLY A 100 11.90 3.19 -1.82
CA GLY A 100 12.16 4.27 -0.86
C GLY A 100 11.39 5.57 -1.14
N ASP A 101 10.77 5.73 -2.31
CA ASP A 101 9.93 6.90 -2.59
C ASP A 101 8.59 6.82 -1.84
N ALA A 102 8.11 7.97 -1.35
CA ALA A 102 6.78 8.07 -0.77
C ALA A 102 5.72 8.20 -1.88
N VAL A 103 4.74 7.29 -1.89
CA VAL A 103 3.67 7.23 -2.88
C VAL A 103 2.31 7.36 -2.20
N ALA A 104 1.46 8.20 -2.76
CA ALA A 104 0.06 8.31 -2.38
C ALA A 104 -0.83 7.47 -3.31
N LEU A 105 -1.46 6.45 -2.74
CA LEU A 105 -2.44 5.59 -3.38
C LEU A 105 -3.84 6.13 -3.09
N SER A 106 -4.67 6.30 -4.12
CA SER A 106 -6.06 6.76 -3.99
C SER A 106 -7.00 5.61 -4.31
N CYS A 107 -7.91 5.28 -3.41
CA CYS A 107 -9.01 4.34 -3.62
C CYS A 107 -10.33 5.09 -3.68
N GLU A 108 -11.04 4.96 -4.80
CA GLU A 108 -12.29 5.69 -5.04
C GLU A 108 -13.45 4.75 -5.39
N ALA A 109 -14.62 4.99 -4.80
CA ALA A 109 -15.86 4.26 -5.06
C ALA A 109 -17.06 5.21 -4.95
N TYR A 110 -18.16 4.92 -5.67
CA TYR A 110 -19.23 5.89 -5.91
C TYR A 110 -20.62 5.29 -5.72
N GLY A 111 -21.58 6.13 -5.36
CA GLY A 111 -23.00 5.85 -5.46
C GLY A 111 -23.61 4.98 -4.36
N GLY A 112 -22.88 4.69 -3.28
CA GLY A 112 -23.38 3.85 -2.19
C GLY A 112 -24.05 4.62 -1.06
N TYR A 113 -24.80 3.91 -0.22
CA TYR A 113 -25.42 4.46 0.99
C TYR A 113 -25.67 3.34 2.01
N PRO A 114 -25.38 3.53 3.31
CA PRO A 114 -24.83 4.75 3.93
C PRO A 114 -23.30 4.83 3.75
N GLU A 115 -22.60 5.58 4.61
CA GLU A 115 -21.13 5.65 4.62
C GLU A 115 -20.49 4.26 4.75
N ALA A 116 -19.43 4.03 3.97
CA ALA A 116 -18.70 2.76 3.96
C ALA A 116 -17.54 2.76 4.95
N GLN A 117 -17.11 1.56 5.35
CA GLN A 117 -15.83 1.36 6.02
C GLN A 117 -14.77 1.04 4.96
N VAL A 118 -13.60 1.67 5.08
CA VAL A 118 -12.47 1.46 4.17
C VAL A 118 -11.32 0.82 4.92
N LEU A 119 -10.78 -0.26 4.37
CA LEU A 119 -9.63 -0.96 4.90
C LEU A 119 -8.54 -1.03 3.83
N TRP A 120 -7.31 -0.83 4.25
CA TRP A 120 -6.14 -1.03 3.41
C TRP A 120 -5.27 -2.14 3.96
N GLN A 121 -4.74 -2.96 3.06
CA GLN A 121 -3.79 -4.01 3.38
C GLN A 121 -2.71 -4.11 2.30
N ASP A 122 -1.53 -4.57 2.66
CA ASP A 122 -0.49 -4.92 1.69
C ASP A 122 -0.63 -6.36 1.20
N GLY A 123 0.27 -6.78 0.31
CA GLY A 123 0.33 -8.15 -0.23
C GLY A 123 0.66 -9.22 0.80
N ALA A 124 1.20 -8.84 1.97
CA ALA A 124 1.44 -9.75 3.09
C ALA A 124 0.23 -9.83 4.06
N GLY A 125 -0.83 -9.05 3.81
CA GLY A 125 -2.01 -8.96 4.67
C GLY A 125 -1.83 -8.08 5.91
N ARG A 126 -0.77 -7.28 5.98
CA ARG A 126 -0.60 -6.30 7.08
C ARG A 126 -1.63 -5.20 6.92
N ASN A 127 -2.30 -4.84 8.01
CA ASN A 127 -3.27 -3.77 8.04
C ASN A 127 -2.57 -2.41 7.96
N LEU A 128 -2.96 -1.58 6.99
CA LEU A 128 -2.42 -0.23 6.75
C LEU A 128 -3.47 0.86 7.04
N THR A 129 -4.62 0.49 7.58
CA THR A 129 -5.78 1.37 7.77
C THR A 129 -5.52 2.48 8.80
N ASP A 130 -4.52 2.35 9.67
CA ASP A 130 -4.24 3.36 10.71
C ASP A 130 -3.68 4.69 10.16
N ASN A 131 -3.08 4.68 8.95
CA ASN A 131 -2.42 5.84 8.35
C ASN A 131 -3.05 6.23 7.00
N ILE A 132 -4.37 6.37 6.99
CA ILE A 132 -5.12 6.75 5.79
C ILE A 132 -5.94 8.02 6.03
N THR A 133 -6.16 8.77 4.97
CA THR A 133 -7.12 9.87 4.95
C THR A 133 -8.37 9.41 4.22
N ILE A 134 -9.54 9.54 4.84
CA ILE A 134 -10.82 9.18 4.22
C ILE A 134 -11.69 10.42 4.08
N SER A 135 -12.27 10.61 2.91
CA SER A 135 -13.31 11.59 2.66
C SER A 135 -14.52 10.91 2.03
N GLN A 136 -15.70 11.12 2.60
CA GLN A 136 -16.97 10.62 2.07
C GLN A 136 -17.91 11.79 1.86
N VAL A 137 -18.40 11.98 0.63
CA VAL A 137 -19.23 13.12 0.27
C VAL A 137 -20.52 12.64 -0.37
N ALA A 138 -21.66 13.04 0.20
CA ALA A 138 -22.97 12.74 -0.34
C ALA A 138 -23.33 13.69 -1.50
N ASN A 139 -23.95 13.15 -2.54
CA ASN A 139 -24.56 13.93 -3.61
C ASN A 139 -25.98 14.39 -3.24
N GLU A 140 -26.64 15.11 -4.13
CA GLU A 140 -28.02 15.62 -3.93
C GLU A 140 -29.06 14.52 -3.67
N LYS A 141 -28.79 13.27 -4.09
CA LYS A 141 -29.65 12.10 -3.83
C LYS A 141 -29.34 11.41 -2.50
N GLY A 142 -28.37 11.92 -1.75
CA GLY A 142 -27.86 11.33 -0.51
C GLY A 142 -26.86 10.19 -0.72
N LEU A 143 -26.45 9.88 -1.95
CA LEU A 143 -25.50 8.78 -2.22
C LEU A 143 -24.06 9.26 -2.05
N PHE A 144 -23.23 8.47 -1.36
CA PHE A 144 -21.85 8.78 -1.03
C PHE A 144 -20.87 8.44 -2.14
N SER A 145 -19.88 9.33 -2.31
CA SER A 145 -18.62 9.05 -3.01
C SER A 145 -17.51 8.96 -1.97
N VAL A 146 -16.81 7.83 -1.98
CA VAL A 146 -15.73 7.53 -1.04
C VAL A 146 -14.41 7.74 -1.75
N LYS A 147 -13.51 8.46 -1.10
CA LYS A 147 -12.11 8.59 -1.49
C LYS A 147 -11.23 8.35 -0.27
N SER A 148 -10.35 7.36 -0.37
CA SER A 148 -9.36 7.05 0.64
C SER A 148 -7.97 7.16 0.07
N VAL A 149 -7.08 7.88 0.77
CA VAL A 149 -5.69 8.06 0.38
C VAL A 149 -4.79 7.39 1.40
N LEU A 150 -3.95 6.45 0.92
CA LEU A 150 -2.93 5.76 1.68
C LEU A 150 -1.55 6.26 1.23
N THR A 151 -0.72 6.68 2.17
CA THR A 151 0.67 7.09 1.90
C THR A 151 1.63 6.02 2.38
N VAL A 152 2.44 5.46 1.49
CA VAL A 152 3.39 4.36 1.77
C VAL A 152 4.76 4.66 1.19
N ILE A 153 5.80 4.10 1.82
CA ILE A 153 7.15 4.06 1.26
C ILE A 153 7.23 2.83 0.36
N LEU A 154 7.62 3.03 -0.90
CA LEU A 154 7.59 1.97 -1.89
C LEU A 154 8.67 0.90 -1.62
N GLU A 155 8.27 -0.35 -1.44
CA GLU A 155 9.16 -1.51 -1.44
C GLU A 155 9.20 -2.17 -2.84
N PRO A 156 10.25 -2.95 -3.17
CA PRO A 156 10.33 -3.65 -4.46
C PRO A 156 9.15 -4.61 -4.66
N ASN A 157 8.39 -4.45 -5.74
CA ASN A 157 7.24 -5.30 -6.10
C ASN A 157 6.20 -5.43 -4.97
N SER A 158 5.60 -4.30 -4.59
CA SER A 158 4.59 -4.26 -3.53
C SER A 158 3.19 -4.27 -4.10
N THR A 159 2.30 -5.08 -3.53
CA THR A 159 0.86 -5.04 -3.82
C THR A 159 0.13 -4.38 -2.67
N TYR A 160 -0.82 -3.51 -2.99
CA TYR A 160 -1.70 -2.84 -2.03
C TYR A 160 -3.14 -3.09 -2.41
N SER A 161 -3.98 -3.42 -1.44
CA SER A 161 -5.39 -3.70 -1.63
C SER A 161 -6.25 -2.78 -0.77
N CYS A 162 -7.22 -2.16 -1.40
CA CYS A 162 -8.31 -1.42 -0.77
C CYS A 162 -9.55 -2.31 -0.71
N ARG A 163 -10.16 -2.41 0.48
CA ARG A 163 -11.42 -3.12 0.72
C ARG A 163 -12.45 -2.13 1.25
N LEU A 164 -13.63 -2.14 0.64
CA LEU A 164 -14.77 -1.31 0.97
C LEU A 164 -15.86 -2.21 1.54
N ILE A 165 -16.21 -2.02 2.82
CA ILE A 165 -17.22 -2.83 3.51
C ILE A 165 -18.51 -2.02 3.64
N HIS A 166 -19.59 -2.56 3.09
CA HIS A 166 -20.92 -1.96 3.21
C HIS A 166 -21.58 -2.38 4.54
N PRO A 167 -22.02 -1.44 5.40
CA PRO A 167 -22.46 -1.77 6.76
C PRO A 167 -23.77 -2.57 6.84
N LEU A 168 -24.68 -2.39 5.88
CA LEU A 168 -25.99 -3.05 5.88
C LEU A 168 -26.09 -4.28 4.95
N LEU A 169 -25.44 -4.26 3.79
CA LEU A 169 -25.57 -5.31 2.77
C LEU A 169 -24.60 -6.48 3.01
N GLY A 170 -23.59 -6.31 3.87
CA GLY A 170 -22.52 -7.31 4.03
C GLY A 170 -21.72 -7.52 2.74
N GLU A 171 -21.87 -6.65 1.75
CA GLU A 171 -21.12 -6.67 0.50
C GLU A 171 -19.74 -6.05 0.70
N GLU A 172 -18.76 -6.65 0.02
CA GLU A 172 -17.38 -6.18 0.03
C GLU A 172 -16.92 -5.86 -1.39
N GLY A 173 -16.52 -4.61 -1.63
CA GLY A 173 -15.79 -4.22 -2.82
C GLY A 173 -14.28 -4.32 -2.56
N GLN A 174 -13.52 -4.93 -3.46
CA GLN A 174 -12.05 -4.97 -3.35
C GLN A 174 -11.39 -4.53 -4.66
N ALA A 175 -10.30 -3.77 -4.52
CA ALA A 175 -9.40 -3.44 -5.61
C ALA A 175 -7.96 -3.49 -5.14
N SER A 176 -7.07 -3.87 -6.03
CA SER A 176 -5.64 -4.02 -5.73
C SER A 176 -4.78 -3.42 -6.84
N VAL A 177 -3.63 -2.89 -6.46
CA VAL A 177 -2.60 -2.40 -7.36
C VAL A 177 -1.25 -3.02 -7.00
N THR A 178 -0.44 -3.34 -8.00
CA THR A 178 0.95 -3.75 -7.81
C THR A 178 1.88 -2.68 -8.38
N ILE A 179 2.82 -2.21 -7.57
CA ILE A 179 3.82 -1.21 -7.96
C ILE A 179 5.21 -1.86 -7.90
N SER A 180 5.89 -1.86 -9.05
CA SER A 180 7.27 -2.34 -9.18
C SER A 180 8.22 -1.15 -9.16
N GLY A 181 8.96 -0.96 -8.06
CA GLY A 181 10.11 -0.06 -8.07
C GLY A 181 11.23 -0.63 -8.94
N GLN A 182 11.88 0.21 -9.75
CA GLN A 182 13.06 -0.24 -10.51
C GLN A 182 14.15 -0.67 -9.52
N ALA A 183 14.64 -1.89 -9.65
CA ALA A 183 15.74 -2.39 -8.83
C ALA A 183 16.94 -1.44 -8.98
N LEU A 184 17.55 -1.04 -7.86
CA LEU A 184 18.85 -0.36 -7.84
C LEU A 184 19.93 -1.36 -8.31
N GLY A 185 19.90 -1.70 -9.59
CA GLY A 185 20.96 -2.45 -10.24
C GLY A 185 22.15 -1.53 -10.37
N PHE A 186 23.27 -1.89 -9.77
CA PHE A 186 24.54 -1.29 -10.13
C PHE A 186 24.71 -1.44 -11.65
N PRO A 187 24.96 -0.36 -12.40
CA PRO A 187 25.11 -0.48 -13.83
C PRO A 187 26.26 -1.46 -14.13
N PRO A 188 26.12 -2.36 -15.11
CA PRO A 188 27.15 -3.36 -15.41
C PRO A 188 28.53 -2.74 -15.66
N LEU A 189 28.58 -1.49 -16.16
CA LEU A 189 29.81 -0.71 -16.27
C LEU A 189 30.51 -0.46 -14.92
N ALA A 190 29.77 -0.15 -13.85
CA ALA A 190 30.35 0.10 -12.53
C ALA A 190 30.97 -1.17 -11.93
N LEU A 191 30.38 -2.35 -12.17
CA LEU A 191 30.96 -3.64 -11.78
C LEU A 191 32.27 -3.93 -12.54
N TRP A 192 32.33 -3.65 -13.84
CA TRP A 192 33.58 -3.83 -14.59
C TRP A 192 34.67 -2.85 -14.17
N LEU A 193 34.32 -1.61 -13.82
CA LEU A 193 35.27 -0.63 -13.31
C LEU A 193 35.85 -1.03 -11.94
N THR A 194 35.03 -1.56 -11.03
CA THR A 194 35.52 -2.03 -9.72
C THR A 194 36.40 -3.26 -9.85
N VAL A 195 36.04 -4.21 -10.72
CA VAL A 195 36.87 -5.38 -11.03
C VAL A 195 38.20 -4.96 -11.65
N ALA A 196 38.19 -4.06 -12.65
CA ALA A 196 39.40 -3.56 -13.29
C ALA A 196 40.32 -2.86 -12.28
N LEU A 197 39.76 -2.00 -11.41
CA LEU A 197 40.51 -1.32 -10.36
C LEU A 197 41.16 -2.32 -9.38
N ALA A 198 40.40 -3.34 -8.95
CA ALA A 198 40.91 -4.39 -8.05
C ALA A 198 42.07 -5.18 -8.69
N VAL A 199 41.95 -5.53 -9.98
CA VAL A 199 43.01 -6.21 -10.74
C VAL A 199 44.25 -5.32 -10.87
N CYS A 200 44.08 -4.02 -11.16
CA CYS A 200 45.18 -3.07 -11.22
C CYS A 200 45.91 -2.94 -9.87
N LEU A 201 45.16 -2.85 -8.77
CA LEU A 201 45.75 -2.79 -7.42
C LEU A 201 46.52 -4.06 -7.07
N LEU A 202 45.98 -5.24 -7.40
CA LEU A 202 46.68 -6.51 -7.19
C LEU A 202 47.96 -6.59 -8.04
N ALA A 203 47.91 -6.18 -9.31
CA ALA A 203 49.08 -6.15 -10.17
C ALA A 203 50.17 -5.19 -9.65
N LEU A 204 49.78 -4.01 -9.14
CA LEU A 204 50.70 -3.07 -8.50
C LEU A 204 51.31 -3.64 -7.22
N LEU A 205 50.53 -4.31 -6.38
CA LEU A 205 51.05 -4.98 -5.19
C LEU A 205 52.04 -6.09 -5.55
N VAL A 206 51.73 -6.89 -6.56
CA VAL A 206 52.67 -7.92 -7.06
C VAL A 206 53.94 -7.27 -7.60
N ALA A 207 53.82 -6.22 -8.42
CA ALA A 207 54.99 -5.50 -8.95
C ALA A 207 55.85 -4.91 -7.83
N LEU A 208 55.24 -4.27 -6.82
CA LEU A 208 55.94 -3.74 -5.65
C LEU A 208 56.63 -4.85 -4.87
N THR A 209 55.98 -5.99 -4.62
CA THR A 209 56.62 -7.12 -3.91
C THR A 209 57.79 -7.71 -4.70
N VAL A 210 57.69 -7.78 -6.03
CA VAL A 210 58.79 -8.23 -6.91
C VAL A 210 59.95 -7.23 -6.88
N VAL A 211 59.67 -5.94 -7.01
CA VAL A 211 60.70 -4.88 -6.96
C VAL A 211 61.37 -4.85 -5.59
N CYS A 212 60.61 -4.93 -4.49
CA CYS A 212 61.15 -5.05 -3.14
C CYS A 212 62.04 -6.29 -3.01
N ARG A 213 61.60 -7.46 -3.49
CA ARG A 213 62.41 -8.69 -3.45
C ARG A 213 63.69 -8.58 -4.27
N ARG A 214 63.64 -7.99 -5.48
CA ARG A 214 64.83 -7.79 -6.32
C ARG A 214 65.83 -6.85 -5.64
N LYS A 215 65.34 -5.72 -5.12
CA LYS A 215 66.19 -4.72 -4.46
C LYS A 215 66.81 -5.23 -3.15
N ILE A 216 66.07 -6.02 -2.37
CA ILE A 216 66.61 -6.71 -1.19
C ILE A 216 67.70 -7.72 -1.61
N ARG A 217 67.46 -8.49 -2.68
CA ARG A 217 68.43 -9.47 -3.17
C ARG A 217 69.73 -8.82 -3.66
N GLU A 218 69.63 -7.76 -4.46
CA GLU A 218 70.80 -6.99 -4.93
C GLU A 218 71.60 -6.44 -3.75
N SER A 219 70.93 -5.85 -2.75
CA SER A 219 71.59 -5.35 -1.53
C SER A 219 72.26 -6.45 -0.70
N CYS A 220 71.68 -7.66 -0.62
CA CYS A 220 72.32 -8.81 0.03
C CYS A 220 73.53 -9.34 -0.75
N GLU A 221 73.47 -9.34 -2.09
CA GLU A 221 74.57 -9.75 -2.95
C GLU A 221 75.75 -8.75 -2.85
N GLU A 222 75.46 -7.43 -2.78
CA GLU A 222 76.48 -6.39 -2.54
C GLU A 222 77.14 -6.53 -1.17
N MET A 223 76.37 -6.70 -0.08
CA MET A 223 76.95 -6.89 1.26
C MET A 223 77.84 -8.14 1.35
N ARG A 224 77.43 -9.26 0.72
CA ARG A 224 78.24 -10.48 0.69
C ARG A 224 79.54 -10.27 -0.11
N ALA A 225 79.48 -9.58 -1.24
CA ALA A 225 80.67 -9.29 -2.04
C ALA A 225 81.66 -8.38 -1.30
N GLU A 226 81.18 -7.40 -0.53
CA GLU A 226 82.02 -6.57 0.34
C GLU A 226 82.66 -7.37 1.48
N GLU A 227 81.92 -8.31 2.07
CA GLU A 227 82.41 -9.19 3.14
C GLU A 227 83.50 -10.15 2.61
N GLU A 228 83.26 -10.80 1.46
CA GLU A 228 84.24 -11.67 0.80
C GLU A 228 85.50 -10.88 0.37
N ALA A 229 85.35 -9.63 -0.09
CA ALA A 229 86.48 -8.78 -0.45
C ALA A 229 87.34 -8.41 0.76
N LYS A 230 86.72 -8.11 1.92
CA LYS A 230 87.44 -7.85 3.17
C LYS A 230 88.19 -9.08 3.67
N GLU A 231 87.57 -10.26 3.64
CA GLU A 231 88.23 -11.51 4.05
C GLU A 231 89.46 -11.81 3.18
N LEU A 232 89.38 -11.55 1.87
CA LEU A 232 90.51 -11.75 0.95
C LEU A 232 91.65 -10.75 1.20
N GLU A 233 91.33 -9.51 1.57
CA GLU A 233 92.31 -8.47 1.89
C GLU A 233 93.03 -8.77 3.21
N GLU A 234 92.29 -9.16 4.26
CA GLU A 234 92.87 -9.63 5.53
C GLU A 234 93.75 -10.89 5.34
N ALA A 235 93.33 -11.82 4.47
CA ALA A 235 94.13 -13.00 4.15
C ALA A 235 95.45 -12.67 3.44
N LYS A 236 95.45 -11.68 2.54
CA LYS A 236 96.66 -11.20 1.84
C LYS A 236 97.62 -10.48 2.79
N GLU A 237 97.11 -9.63 3.67
CA GLU A 237 97.94 -8.95 4.68
C GLU A 237 98.61 -9.97 5.63
N LEU A 238 97.91 -11.05 5.98
CA LEU A 238 98.47 -12.14 6.78
C LEU A 238 99.59 -12.91 6.05
N GLU A 239 99.50 -13.04 4.72
CA GLU A 239 100.51 -13.69 3.89
C GLU A 239 101.76 -12.83 3.72
N GLU A 240 101.60 -11.52 3.50
CA GLU A 240 102.73 -10.57 3.44
C GLU A 240 103.44 -10.45 4.81
N ALA A 241 102.69 -10.45 5.91
CA ALA A 241 103.26 -10.47 7.26
C ALA A 241 104.11 -11.73 7.53
N LYS A 242 103.72 -12.89 6.98
CA LYS A 242 104.51 -14.13 7.06
C LYS A 242 105.75 -14.10 6.18
N SER A 243 105.70 -13.45 5.02
CA SER A 243 106.83 -13.30 4.08
C SER A 243 107.94 -12.40 4.63
N SER A 244 107.57 -11.30 5.30
CA SER A 244 108.50 -10.34 5.91
C SER A 244 109.34 -10.93 7.06
N ALA A 245 108.86 -11.99 7.72
CA ALA A 245 109.57 -12.63 8.83
C ALA A 245 110.70 -13.59 8.39
N ALA A 246 110.90 -13.81 7.09
CA ALA A 246 111.83 -14.83 6.57
C ALA A 246 112.95 -14.23 5.69
N THR A 247 113.91 -13.55 6.33
CA THR A 247 115.20 -13.23 5.68
C THR A 247 116.37 -13.50 6.63
N PRO A 248 117.29 -14.44 6.33
CA PRO A 248 118.55 -14.57 7.06
C PRO A 248 119.70 -13.85 6.33
N LEU A 249 120.54 -13.17 7.14
CA LEU A 249 121.84 -12.59 6.77
C LEU A 249 122.81 -13.63 6.22
N LYS A 250 123.66 -13.19 5.28
CA LYS A 250 125.09 -13.54 5.09
C LYS A 250 125.59 -12.90 3.79
N SER A 251 126.86 -12.55 3.59
CA SER A 251 128.06 -12.29 4.40
C SER A 251 129.09 -11.74 3.41
#